data_AF-A0ABD8B309-F1
#
_entry.id   AF-A0ABD8B309-F1
#
_cell.length_a   1.000
_cell.length_b   1.000
_cell.length_c   1.000
_cell.angle_alpha   90.00
_cell.angle_beta   90.00
_cell.angle_gamma   90.00
#
_symmetry.space_group_name_H-M   'P 1'
#
loop_
_entity.id
_entity.type
_entity.pdbx_description
1 polymer ?
#
loop_
_entity_poly.entity_id
_entity_poly.type
_entity_poly.pdbx_seq_one_letter_code
_entity_poly.pdbx_strand_id
1 'polypeptide(L)'
;MYYRRTKKWLIALAISVPILSGSSLVYILQTEKQQNIGSLQLPKYRVVVMSDNHNTTVDTHAETVGEVLTQLNIKLGNQDIVEPAATVKLTSNTQIRVTRLAKSEKEYEEEIPYTIVKYNDPDLFIGEEKVIQQGIPGKEIVSRSTVLENGQVSLEHERSRRVIHPYTPEVIAVGTRVPEPKVEYNYTDVIENIAATEDDNINQPQEGSIVLVENKKKITTIEERPVEYKFILEEVELTAFTAGVESTGKDRGHPQYGITASGATVEEGRTIAVDPSVIPMGWWVYIEGVGYRKAEDTGSAVKGNIIDVFIEDLDSAILFGRQKNKKVYVIGPNKPK
;
A
#
# COMPACT_ATOMS: atom_id res chain seq x y z
N MET A 1 -31.73 76.68 -3.96
CA MET A 1 -32.29 77.49 -5.06
C MET A 1 -31.13 78.15 -5.80
N TYR A 2 -31.03 77.88 -7.11
CA TYR A 2 -30.23 78.55 -8.15
C TYR A 2 -28.68 78.52 -8.18
N TYR A 3 -28.23 77.63 -9.06
CA TYR A 3 -27.07 77.60 -9.94
C TYR A 3 -26.62 78.96 -10.52
N ARG A 4 -25.30 79.18 -10.68
CA ARG A 4 -24.75 79.82 -11.89
C ARG A 4 -23.29 79.47 -12.17
N ARG A 5 -23.10 78.53 -13.10
CA ARG A 5 -21.92 78.43 -13.98
C ARG A 5 -21.80 79.69 -14.83
N THR A 6 -20.58 80.18 -15.04
CA THR A 6 -20.21 80.88 -16.28
C THR A 6 -18.96 80.25 -16.88
N LYS A 7 -19.18 79.56 -18.01
CA LYS A 7 -18.16 79.14 -18.97
C LYS A 7 -17.54 80.39 -19.61
N LYS A 8 -16.23 80.44 -19.78
CA LYS A 8 -15.59 81.26 -20.83
C LYS A 8 -15.07 80.32 -21.91
N TRP A 9 -15.46 80.64 -23.14
CA TRP A 9 -15.16 79.91 -24.37
C TRP A 9 -13.87 80.44 -25.02
N LEU A 10 -13.07 79.49 -25.52
CA LEU A 10 -12.29 79.45 -26.76
C LEU A 10 -11.69 80.73 -27.35
N ILE A 11 -10.36 80.72 -27.55
CA ILE A 11 -9.76 81.00 -28.86
C ILE A 11 -8.67 79.94 -29.11
N ALA A 12 -8.98 78.95 -29.93
CA ALA A 12 -7.97 78.10 -30.56
C ALA A 12 -7.45 78.85 -31.79
N LEU A 13 -6.19 79.27 -31.75
CA LEU A 13 -5.50 79.78 -32.93
C LEU A 13 -4.56 78.67 -33.41
N ALA A 14 -5.04 77.90 -34.38
CA ALA A 14 -4.20 76.99 -35.13
C ALA A 14 -3.35 77.82 -36.09
N ILE A 15 -2.06 78.00 -35.77
CA ILE A 15 -1.06 78.51 -36.71
C ILE A 15 -0.29 77.29 -37.22
N SER A 16 -0.56 76.93 -38.47
CA SER A 16 0.27 76.04 -39.28
C SER A 16 1.38 76.86 -39.93
N VAL A 17 2.65 76.59 -39.60
CA VAL A 17 3.81 76.98 -40.43
C VAL A 17 4.89 75.90 -40.31
N PRO A 18 5.55 75.49 -41.42
CA PRO A 18 6.37 74.29 -41.49
C PRO A 18 7.77 74.44 -40.88
N ILE A 19 8.40 73.28 -40.70
CA ILE A 19 9.78 73.04 -40.29
C ILE A 19 10.77 73.89 -41.12
N LEU A 20 11.67 74.60 -40.46
CA LEU A 20 13.02 74.81 -41.00
C LEU A 20 14.05 74.87 -39.86
N SER A 21 15.15 74.18 -40.13
CA SER A 21 16.30 73.88 -39.30
C SER A 21 16.91 75.03 -38.53
N GLY A 22 17.33 74.72 -37.30
CA GLY A 22 18.60 75.21 -36.74
C GLY A 22 18.53 76.55 -36.02
N SER A 23 19.04 76.54 -34.79
CA SER A 23 19.39 77.71 -33.95
C SER A 23 18.22 78.32 -33.17
N SER A 24 17.95 77.78 -31.98
CA SER A 24 17.25 78.54 -30.96
C SER A 24 18.25 79.19 -30.03
N LEU A 25 18.43 80.48 -30.28
CA LEU A 25 18.90 81.50 -29.37
C LEU A 25 18.26 81.37 -27.99
N VAL A 26 19.13 81.59 -27.01
CA VAL A 26 18.88 81.85 -25.60
C VAL A 26 17.85 82.98 -25.43
N TYR A 27 16.73 82.69 -24.77
CA TYR A 27 15.96 83.70 -24.04
C TYR A 27 16.09 83.41 -22.55
N ILE A 28 16.94 84.19 -21.88
CA ILE A 28 16.96 84.31 -20.43
C ILE A 28 15.81 85.24 -20.07
N LEU A 29 14.78 84.71 -19.43
CA LEU A 29 13.94 85.50 -18.53
C LEU A 29 14.26 85.05 -17.11
N GLN A 30 15.19 85.79 -16.51
CA GLN A 30 15.42 85.76 -15.08
C GLN A 30 14.20 86.39 -14.41
N THR A 31 13.39 85.56 -13.74
CA THR A 31 12.50 86.04 -12.69
C THR A 31 12.91 85.37 -11.39
N GLU A 32 13.54 86.19 -10.57
CA GLU A 32 13.95 85.91 -9.22
C GLU A 32 12.70 85.71 -8.36
N LYS A 33 12.25 84.46 -8.27
CA LYS A 33 11.53 84.00 -7.10
C LYS A 33 12.38 82.89 -6.52
N GLN A 34 13.28 83.27 -5.61
CA GLN A 34 13.72 82.37 -4.55
C GLN A 34 12.45 81.97 -3.76
N GLN A 35 11.69 81.05 -4.33
CA GLN A 35 10.87 80.19 -3.51
C GLN A 35 11.86 79.38 -2.70
N ASN A 36 11.67 79.35 -1.39
CA ASN A 36 12.34 78.44 -0.47
C ASN A 36 12.53 77.07 -1.13
N ILE A 37 13.66 76.88 -1.82
CA ILE A 37 14.11 75.55 -2.17
C ILE A 37 14.72 75.09 -0.87
N GLY A 38 13.86 74.67 0.06
CA GLY A 38 14.28 73.91 1.22
C GLY A 38 15.27 72.89 0.70
N SER A 39 16.48 72.88 1.26
CA SER A 39 17.63 72.10 0.79
C SER A 39 17.15 70.82 0.12
N LEU A 40 17.38 70.68 -1.20
CA LEU A 40 17.00 69.48 -1.93
C LEU A 40 17.84 68.34 -1.37
N GLN A 41 17.32 67.65 -0.36
CA GLN A 41 17.96 66.50 0.22
C GLN A 41 17.82 65.38 -0.80
N LEU A 42 18.93 65.11 -1.50
CA LEU A 42 18.99 63.97 -2.40
C LEU A 42 18.83 62.69 -1.57
N PRO A 43 18.08 61.70 -2.07
CA PRO A 43 17.94 60.43 -1.38
C PRO A 43 19.31 59.81 -1.15
N LYS A 44 19.53 59.25 0.05
CA LYS A 44 20.81 58.65 0.45
C LYS A 44 21.04 57.34 -0.30
N TYR A 45 19.97 56.58 -0.55
CA TYR A 45 20.02 55.29 -1.23
C TYR A 45 18.86 55.12 -2.22
N ARG A 46 19.13 54.37 -3.29
CA ARG A 46 18.14 53.78 -4.18
C ARG A 46 18.18 52.26 -4.03
N VAL A 47 17.04 51.67 -3.70
CA VAL A 47 16.91 50.22 -3.42
C VAL A 47 15.74 49.62 -4.18
N VAL A 48 15.78 48.30 -4.40
CA VAL A 48 14.68 47.54 -5.00
C VAL A 48 14.09 46.63 -3.94
N VAL A 49 12.78 46.67 -3.74
CA VAL A 49 12.05 45.83 -2.79
C VAL A 49 11.14 44.87 -3.55
N MET A 50 11.35 43.58 -3.36
CA MET A 50 10.56 42.49 -3.93
C MET A 50 9.70 41.89 -2.82
N SER A 51 8.38 42.10 -2.85
CA SER A 51 7.45 41.59 -1.84
C SER A 51 6.10 41.31 -2.49
N ASP A 52 5.41 40.24 -2.06
CA ASP A 52 4.02 39.96 -2.46
C ASP A 52 3.82 39.95 -3.99
N ASN A 53 4.76 39.37 -4.73
CA ASN A 53 4.84 39.35 -6.21
C ASN A 53 4.97 40.73 -6.89
N HIS A 54 5.35 41.77 -6.17
CA HIS A 54 5.59 43.11 -6.69
C HIS A 54 7.03 43.54 -6.46
N ASN A 55 7.61 44.23 -7.46
CA ASN A 55 8.93 44.86 -7.36
C ASN A 55 8.76 46.38 -7.32
N THR A 56 9.25 47.02 -6.26
CA THR A 56 9.16 48.47 -6.05
C THR A 56 10.55 49.07 -5.93
N THR A 57 10.87 50.09 -6.72
CA THR A 57 12.10 50.87 -6.57
C THR A 57 11.83 52.06 -5.65
N VAL A 58 12.68 52.25 -4.63
CA VAL A 58 12.51 53.29 -3.61
C VAL A 58 13.76 54.13 -3.48
N ASP A 59 13.57 55.44 -3.55
CA ASP A 59 14.55 56.45 -3.16
C ASP A 59 14.30 56.83 -1.69
N THR A 60 15.30 56.66 -0.82
CA THR A 60 15.11 56.73 0.65
C THR A 60 16.29 57.34 1.40
N HIS A 61 16.01 57.87 2.59
CA HIS A 61 16.99 58.30 3.60
C HIS A 61 17.20 57.27 4.72
N ALA A 62 16.44 56.17 4.71
CA ALA A 62 16.58 55.08 5.67
C ALA A 62 18.02 54.56 5.72
N GLU A 63 18.47 54.14 6.90
CA GLU A 63 19.81 53.56 7.07
C GLU A 63 19.80 52.04 6.95
N THR A 64 18.67 51.39 7.20
CA THR A 64 18.57 49.92 7.28
C THR A 64 17.44 49.34 6.43
N VAL A 65 17.52 48.04 6.13
CA VAL A 65 16.47 47.31 5.40
C VAL A 65 15.10 47.42 6.09
N GLY A 66 15.06 47.30 7.43
CA GLY A 66 13.82 47.35 8.21
C GLY A 66 13.13 48.72 8.16
N GLU A 67 13.90 49.80 8.13
CA GLU A 67 13.36 51.16 7.97
C GLU A 67 12.73 51.36 6.59
N VAL A 68 13.32 50.81 5.52
CA VAL A 68 12.72 50.85 4.17
C VAL A 68 11.40 50.09 4.13
N LEU A 69 11.33 48.91 4.73
CA LEU A 69 10.09 48.13 4.83
C LEU A 69 9.01 48.91 5.59
N THR A 70 9.39 49.58 6.69
CA THR A 70 8.49 50.42 7.48
C THR A 70 7.97 51.62 6.68
N GLN A 71 8.85 52.28 5.91
CA GLN A 71 8.48 53.40 5.01
C GLN A 71 7.44 52.96 3.96
N LEU A 72 7.55 51.73 3.44
CA LEU A 72 6.60 51.14 2.51
C LEU A 72 5.35 50.54 3.17
N ASN A 73 5.23 50.62 4.50
CA ASN A 73 4.19 49.98 5.29
C ASN A 73 4.10 48.45 5.08
N ILE A 74 5.25 47.83 4.77
CA ILE A 74 5.39 46.37 4.67
C ILE A 74 5.67 45.83 6.07
N LYS A 75 4.63 45.28 6.70
CA LYS A 75 4.75 44.60 7.99
C LYS A 75 5.16 43.15 7.76
N LEU A 76 6.22 42.70 8.42
CA LEU A 76 6.66 41.30 8.38
C LEU A 76 5.86 40.48 9.38
N GLY A 77 5.39 39.31 8.95
CA GLY A 77 4.89 38.26 9.83
C GLY A 77 6.02 37.65 10.67
N ASN A 78 5.66 36.93 11.73
CA ASN A 78 6.61 36.23 12.61
C ASN A 78 7.42 35.12 11.90
N GLN A 79 6.96 34.67 10.73
CA GLN A 79 7.60 33.61 9.94
C GLN A 79 8.21 34.14 8.64
N ASP A 80 7.97 35.40 8.25
CA ASP A 80 8.47 35.96 6.99
C ASP A 80 9.99 36.09 7.02
N ILE A 81 10.61 35.90 5.85
CA ILE A 81 12.05 36.07 5.66
C ILE A 81 12.31 37.35 4.88
N VAL A 82 13.29 38.13 5.33
CA VAL A 82 13.79 39.31 4.61
C VAL A 82 15.29 39.15 4.36
N GLU A 83 15.69 39.34 3.11
CA GLU A 83 17.08 39.28 2.66
C GLU A 83 17.45 40.57 1.90
N PRO A 84 18.51 41.30 2.30
CA PRO A 84 19.30 41.14 3.53
C PRO A 84 18.46 41.33 4.81
N ALA A 85 18.97 40.88 5.96
CA ALA A 85 18.25 40.99 7.23
C ALA A 85 17.85 42.44 7.55
N ALA A 86 16.73 42.62 8.27
CA ALA A 86 16.16 43.95 8.57
C ALA A 86 17.13 44.92 9.25
N THR A 87 18.14 44.42 9.97
CA THR A 87 19.15 45.23 10.68
C THR A 87 20.33 45.65 9.79
N VAL A 88 20.44 45.10 8.57
CA VAL A 88 21.55 45.38 7.66
C VAL A 88 21.44 46.81 7.15
N LYS A 89 22.57 47.52 7.18
CA LYS A 89 22.68 48.88 6.64
C LYS A 89 22.60 48.88 5.12
N LEU A 90 21.94 49.88 4.55
CA LEU A 90 21.79 50.01 3.11
C LEU A 90 23.10 50.43 2.44
N THR A 91 23.32 49.88 1.25
CA THR A 91 24.28 50.36 0.26
C THR A 91 23.56 50.72 -1.04
N SER A 92 24.20 51.51 -1.90
CA SER A 92 23.66 51.81 -3.23
C SER A 92 23.41 50.51 -4.01
N ASN A 93 22.22 50.35 -4.59
CA ASN A 93 21.75 49.15 -5.31
C ASN A 93 21.42 47.93 -4.42
N THR A 94 21.17 48.11 -3.12
CA THR A 94 20.65 47.03 -2.28
C THR A 94 19.32 46.50 -2.85
N GLN A 95 19.23 45.18 -3.01
CA GLN A 95 17.99 44.48 -3.34
C GLN A 95 17.46 43.82 -2.07
N ILE A 96 16.22 44.12 -1.73
CA ILE A 96 15.52 43.61 -0.55
C ILE A 96 14.47 42.63 -1.06
N ARG A 97 14.56 41.38 -0.65
CA ARG A 97 13.56 40.34 -0.93
C ARG A 97 12.81 40.01 0.35
N VAL A 98 11.48 40.06 0.27
CA VAL A 98 10.57 39.60 1.32
C VAL A 98 9.89 38.33 0.82
N THR A 99 10.07 37.24 1.55
CA THR A 99 9.42 35.96 1.30
C THR A 99 8.36 35.75 2.37
N ARG A 100 7.09 35.66 1.95
CA ARG A 100 5.98 35.39 2.87
C ARG A 100 5.94 33.92 3.21
N LEU A 101 6.01 33.60 4.50
CA LEU A 101 5.89 32.22 4.97
C LEU A 101 4.67 32.08 5.88
N ALA A 102 3.85 31.08 5.58
CA ALA A 102 2.76 30.68 6.47
C ALA A 102 2.86 29.18 6.73
N LYS A 103 2.79 28.80 8.01
CA LYS A 103 2.68 27.41 8.43
C LYS A 103 1.30 27.17 9.00
N SER A 104 0.66 26.10 8.55
CA SER A 104 -0.60 25.63 9.12
C SER A 104 -0.54 24.14 9.38
N GLU A 105 -1.31 23.69 10.37
CA GLU A 105 -1.48 22.29 10.71
C GLU A 105 -2.97 21.97 10.69
N LYS A 106 -3.33 20.86 10.03
CA LYS A 106 -4.71 20.40 9.90
C LYS A 106 -4.77 18.90 10.11
N GLU A 107 -5.82 18.46 10.79
CA GLU A 107 -6.16 17.05 10.96
C GLU A 107 -7.19 16.61 9.92
N TYR A 108 -6.98 15.42 9.36
CA TYR A 108 -7.87 14.78 8.40
C TYR A 108 -8.28 13.42 8.95
N GLU A 109 -9.57 13.09 8.86
CA GLU A 109 -10.06 11.74 9.12
C GLU A 109 -9.97 10.93 7.84
N GLU A 110 -9.24 9.82 7.87
CA GLU A 110 -9.02 8.93 6.72
C GLU A 110 -9.41 7.49 7.10
N GLU A 111 -9.79 6.70 6.09
CA GLU A 111 -10.20 5.30 6.26
C GLU A 111 -8.98 4.37 6.23
N ILE A 112 -8.96 3.39 7.13
CA ILE A 112 -7.99 2.31 7.13
C ILE A 112 -8.64 1.10 6.45
N PRO A 113 -8.11 0.59 5.32
CA PRO A 113 -8.67 -0.59 4.68
C PRO A 113 -8.62 -1.80 5.63
N TYR A 114 -9.63 -2.65 5.58
CA TYR A 114 -9.62 -3.91 6.32
C TYR A 114 -8.86 -4.98 5.55
N THR A 115 -8.40 -6.00 6.28
CA THR A 115 -7.76 -7.19 5.70
C THR A 115 -8.76 -8.33 5.55
N ILE A 116 -8.44 -9.30 4.69
CA ILE A 116 -9.21 -10.54 4.54
C ILE A 116 -8.46 -11.69 5.23
N VAL A 117 -9.13 -12.42 6.10
CA VAL A 117 -8.63 -13.61 6.81
C VAL A 117 -9.40 -14.82 6.31
N LYS A 118 -8.69 -15.80 5.73
CA LYS A 118 -9.28 -17.06 5.28
C LYS A 118 -8.97 -18.18 6.27
N TYR A 119 -9.94 -19.02 6.59
CA TYR A 119 -9.73 -20.24 7.38
C TYR A 119 -10.43 -21.44 6.75
N ASN A 120 -9.88 -22.63 6.94
CA ASN A 120 -10.41 -23.84 6.35
C ASN A 120 -11.61 -24.38 7.13
N ASP A 121 -12.69 -24.70 6.42
CA ASP A 121 -13.92 -25.26 6.98
C ASP A 121 -14.17 -26.66 6.36
N PRO A 122 -14.10 -27.73 7.16
CA PRO A 122 -14.30 -29.10 6.68
C PRO A 122 -15.76 -29.43 6.34
N ASP A 123 -16.72 -28.56 6.66
CA ASP A 123 -18.13 -28.75 6.32
C ASP A 123 -18.46 -28.19 4.92
N LEU A 124 -17.65 -27.26 4.41
CA LEU A 124 -17.79 -26.68 3.06
C LEU A 124 -17.03 -27.50 2.02
N PHE A 125 -17.61 -27.67 0.83
CA PHE A 125 -16.93 -28.38 -0.27
C PHE A 125 -15.73 -27.59 -0.80
N ILE A 126 -14.73 -28.31 -1.31
CA ILE A 126 -13.59 -27.67 -1.95
C ILE A 126 -14.03 -26.74 -3.09
N GLY A 127 -13.52 -25.50 -3.08
CA GLY A 127 -13.92 -24.45 -4.00
C GLY A 127 -15.13 -23.62 -3.54
N GLU A 128 -15.82 -24.00 -2.46
CA GLU A 128 -16.80 -23.15 -1.81
C GLU A 128 -16.12 -22.14 -0.87
N GLU A 129 -16.57 -20.90 -0.91
CA GLU A 129 -16.19 -19.87 0.06
C GLU A 129 -17.45 -19.33 0.73
N LYS A 130 -17.36 -19.05 2.03
CA LYS A 130 -18.45 -18.45 2.80
C LYS A 130 -17.91 -17.32 3.65
N VAL A 131 -18.45 -16.12 3.47
CA VAL A 131 -18.11 -15.00 4.35
C VAL A 131 -18.78 -15.22 5.71
N ILE A 132 -17.98 -15.26 6.75
CA ILE A 132 -18.36 -15.49 8.15
C ILE A 132 -18.48 -14.17 8.91
N GLN A 133 -17.61 -13.21 8.57
CA GLN A 133 -17.64 -11.85 9.11
C GLN A 133 -17.33 -10.88 7.98
N GLN A 134 -18.15 -9.84 7.81
CA GLN A 134 -17.89 -8.76 6.87
C GLN A 134 -16.80 -7.83 7.41
N GLY A 135 -15.88 -7.42 6.54
CA GLY A 135 -14.84 -6.46 6.89
C GLY A 135 -15.41 -5.05 7.09
N ILE A 136 -14.91 -4.33 8.09
CA ILE A 136 -15.30 -2.94 8.36
C ILE A 136 -14.03 -2.10 8.36
N PRO A 137 -13.90 -1.09 7.47
CA PRO A 137 -12.77 -0.18 7.47
C PRO A 137 -12.59 0.50 8.84
N GLY A 138 -11.34 0.67 9.23
CA GLY A 138 -10.97 1.47 10.39
C GLY A 138 -10.97 2.96 10.04
N LYS A 139 -10.65 3.78 11.03
CA LYS A 139 -10.49 5.22 10.88
C LYS A 139 -9.26 5.70 11.62
N GLU A 140 -8.57 6.66 11.04
CA GLU A 140 -7.42 7.32 11.65
C GLU A 140 -7.48 8.83 11.45
N ILE A 141 -6.78 9.54 12.32
CA ILE A 141 -6.52 10.96 12.17
C ILE A 141 -5.08 11.14 11.69
N VAL A 142 -4.94 11.83 10.56
CA VAL A 142 -3.66 12.22 9.96
C VAL A 142 -3.49 13.73 10.13
N SER A 143 -2.47 14.15 10.88
CA SER A 143 -2.08 15.56 10.97
C SER A 143 -1.10 15.87 9.84
N ARG A 144 -1.41 16.88 9.02
CA ARG A 144 -0.52 17.39 7.97
C ARG A 144 -0.14 18.83 8.27
N SER A 145 1.14 19.11 8.18
CA SER A 145 1.67 20.47 8.19
C SER A 145 1.95 20.96 6.78
N THR A 146 1.41 22.12 6.42
CA THR A 146 1.63 22.77 5.13
C THR A 146 2.41 24.05 5.34
N VAL A 147 3.49 24.22 4.57
CA VAL A 147 4.24 25.47 4.44
C VAL A 147 3.85 26.11 3.12
N LEU A 148 3.38 27.35 3.19
CA LEU A 148 3.14 28.20 2.04
C LEU A 148 4.30 29.17 1.90
N GLU A 149 4.86 29.28 0.70
CA GLU A 149 5.80 30.32 0.31
C GLU A 149 5.12 31.22 -0.73
N ASN A 150 5.01 32.52 -0.44
CA ASN A 150 4.31 33.49 -1.31
C ASN A 150 2.88 33.04 -1.70
N GLY A 151 2.19 32.37 -0.77
CA GLY A 151 0.82 31.86 -0.96
C GLY A 151 0.72 30.54 -1.73
N GLN A 152 1.83 29.97 -2.20
CA GLN A 152 1.86 28.67 -2.87
C GLN A 152 2.39 27.59 -1.93
N VAL A 153 1.84 26.38 -2.01
CA VAL A 153 2.33 25.24 -1.22
C VAL A 153 3.76 24.93 -1.64
N SER A 154 4.70 25.10 -0.71
CA SER A 154 6.12 24.77 -0.94
C SER A 154 6.47 23.41 -0.34
N LEU A 155 5.85 23.05 0.80
CA LEU A 155 6.07 21.77 1.45
C LEU A 155 4.81 21.30 2.18
N GLU A 156 4.47 20.03 2.03
CA GLU A 156 3.48 19.35 2.87
C GLU A 156 4.13 18.13 3.51
N HIS A 157 3.91 17.94 4.81
CA HIS A 157 4.51 16.86 5.57
C HIS A 157 3.51 16.32 6.59
N GLU A 158 3.32 15.00 6.60
CA GLU A 158 2.60 14.29 7.66
C GLU A 158 3.37 14.42 8.96
N ARG A 159 2.71 14.90 10.02
CA ARG A 159 3.29 15.09 11.34
C ARG A 159 3.04 13.91 12.26
N SER A 160 1.85 13.37 12.19
CA SER A 160 1.44 12.26 13.04
C SER A 160 0.23 11.55 12.45
N ARG A 161 0.09 10.29 12.84
CA ARG A 161 -1.03 9.43 12.51
C ARG A 161 -1.48 8.72 13.78
N ARG A 162 -2.80 8.67 14.00
CA ARG A 162 -3.37 7.93 15.13
C ARG A 162 -4.64 7.22 14.72
N VAL A 163 -4.70 5.92 15.02
CA VAL A 163 -5.92 5.13 14.82
C VAL A 163 -6.95 5.57 15.85
N ILE A 164 -8.14 5.95 15.39
CA ILE A 164 -9.29 6.30 16.25
C ILE A 164 -10.33 5.17 16.30
N HIS A 165 -10.41 4.38 15.23
CA HIS A 165 -11.22 3.17 15.18
C HIS A 165 -10.42 2.09 14.44
N PRO A 166 -10.09 0.96 15.06
CA PRO A 166 -9.42 -0.13 14.35
C PRO A 166 -10.36 -0.71 13.27
N TYR A 167 -9.78 -1.27 12.21
CA TYR A 167 -10.58 -2.03 11.25
C TYR A 167 -11.01 -3.38 11.84
N THR A 168 -12.11 -3.93 11.33
CA THR A 168 -12.50 -5.32 11.56
C THR A 168 -12.19 -6.11 10.29
N PRO A 169 -11.43 -7.22 10.35
CA PRO A 169 -11.13 -8.00 9.16
C PRO A 169 -12.39 -8.65 8.58
N GLU A 170 -12.38 -8.89 7.28
CA GLU A 170 -13.33 -9.80 6.65
C GLU A 170 -12.85 -11.24 6.88
N VAL A 171 -13.73 -12.12 7.34
CA VAL A 171 -13.39 -13.53 7.59
C VAL A 171 -14.14 -14.40 6.60
N ILE A 172 -13.41 -15.21 5.84
CA ILE A 172 -13.95 -16.13 4.84
C ILE A 172 -13.57 -17.57 5.21
N ALA A 173 -14.58 -18.43 5.39
CA ALA A 173 -14.41 -19.87 5.47
C ALA A 173 -14.19 -20.42 4.06
N VAL A 174 -13.13 -21.18 3.84
CA VAL A 174 -12.84 -21.86 2.57
C VAL A 174 -13.02 -23.37 2.74
N GLY A 175 -13.77 -23.99 1.83
CA GLY A 175 -14.11 -25.39 1.97
C GLY A 175 -12.97 -26.34 1.69
N THR A 176 -12.89 -27.39 2.52
CA THR A 176 -11.91 -28.47 2.37
C THR A 176 -12.54 -29.84 2.20
N ARG A 177 -13.88 -29.94 2.20
CA ARG A 177 -14.59 -31.21 2.02
C ARG A 177 -14.54 -31.64 0.56
N VAL A 178 -13.98 -32.82 0.31
CA VAL A 178 -14.00 -33.40 -1.03
C VAL A 178 -15.35 -34.08 -1.25
N PRO A 179 -16.04 -33.84 -2.38
CA PRO A 179 -17.30 -34.53 -2.67
C PRO A 179 -17.08 -36.02 -2.94
N GLU A 180 -17.94 -36.86 -2.34
CA GLU A 180 -17.89 -38.30 -2.52
C GLU A 180 -18.20 -38.69 -3.98
N PRO A 181 -17.46 -39.66 -4.57
CA PRO A 181 -17.70 -40.10 -5.93
C PRO A 181 -19.02 -40.88 -6.02
N LYS A 182 -19.91 -40.46 -6.94
CA LYS A 182 -21.10 -41.24 -7.29
C LYS A 182 -20.68 -42.43 -8.15
N VAL A 183 -20.81 -43.65 -7.63
CA VAL A 183 -20.58 -44.89 -8.39
C VAL A 183 -21.90 -45.39 -8.96
N GLU A 184 -22.02 -45.42 -10.29
CA GLU A 184 -23.14 -46.03 -11.00
C GLU A 184 -22.78 -47.49 -11.30
N TYR A 185 -23.56 -48.44 -10.77
CA TYR A 185 -23.31 -49.86 -10.95
C TYR A 185 -24.02 -50.38 -12.20
N ASN A 186 -23.27 -50.91 -13.17
CA ASN A 186 -23.82 -51.73 -14.25
C ASN A 186 -23.71 -53.21 -13.89
N TYR A 187 -24.85 -53.86 -13.64
CA TYR A 187 -24.94 -55.30 -13.45
C TYR A 187 -25.17 -55.96 -14.81
N THR A 188 -24.13 -56.52 -15.43
CA THR A 188 -24.33 -57.40 -16.61
C THR A 188 -23.54 -58.71 -16.64
N ASP A 189 -22.56 -58.95 -15.77
CA ASP A 189 -21.69 -60.14 -15.90
C ASP A 189 -21.81 -61.13 -14.73
N VAL A 190 -22.99 -61.74 -14.52
CA VAL A 190 -23.14 -62.90 -13.61
C VAL A 190 -24.15 -63.95 -14.14
N ILE A 191 -24.23 -64.15 -15.45
CA ILE A 191 -24.91 -65.33 -16.01
C ILE A 191 -23.96 -66.05 -16.95
N GLU A 192 -22.93 -66.66 -16.39
CA GLU A 192 -22.26 -67.80 -17.00
C GLU A 192 -21.63 -68.62 -15.87
N ASN A 193 -21.90 -69.93 -15.88
CA ASN A 193 -21.44 -70.94 -14.92
C ASN A 193 -22.36 -71.29 -13.75
N ILE A 194 -23.60 -71.71 -14.03
CA ILE A 194 -24.15 -72.92 -13.41
C ILE A 194 -24.89 -73.71 -14.49
N ALA A 195 -24.18 -74.63 -15.15
CA ALA A 195 -24.77 -75.70 -15.93
C ALA A 195 -24.28 -77.04 -15.35
N ALA A 196 -25.26 -77.92 -15.13
CA ALA A 196 -25.20 -79.37 -15.01
C ALA A 196 -24.54 -80.02 -13.77
N THR A 197 -25.38 -80.68 -12.96
CA THR A 197 -25.36 -82.15 -12.83
C THR A 197 -26.77 -82.68 -12.54
N GLU A 198 -27.14 -83.74 -13.25
CA GLU A 198 -28.38 -84.53 -13.19
C GLU A 198 -28.40 -85.47 -11.97
N ASP A 199 -29.56 -85.66 -11.31
CA ASP A 199 -30.30 -86.95 -11.28
C ASP A 199 -31.44 -86.99 -10.21
N ASP A 200 -32.53 -87.65 -10.63
CA ASP A 200 -33.57 -88.40 -9.90
C ASP A 200 -34.61 -87.74 -8.95
N ASN A 201 -35.80 -87.51 -9.53
CA ASN A 201 -37.14 -88.03 -9.17
C ASN A 201 -37.73 -87.89 -7.72
N ILE A 202 -39.04 -87.51 -7.70
CA ILE A 202 -40.11 -87.72 -6.69
C ILE A 202 -40.63 -86.47 -5.92
N ASN A 203 -41.82 -86.01 -6.36
CA ASN A 203 -43.00 -85.51 -5.65
C ASN A 203 -42.93 -84.64 -4.36
N GLN A 204 -43.35 -83.37 -4.54
CA GLN A 204 -44.16 -82.52 -3.65
C GLN A 204 -43.60 -82.03 -2.29
N PRO A 205 -44.12 -80.87 -1.79
CA PRO A 205 -43.33 -79.80 -1.20
C PRO A 205 -43.17 -79.94 0.31
N GLN A 206 -42.02 -79.56 0.85
CA GLN A 206 -41.87 -79.27 2.27
C GLN A 206 -41.26 -77.89 2.44
N GLU A 207 -42.01 -77.03 3.13
CA GLU A 207 -41.54 -75.78 3.73
C GLU A 207 -40.28 -76.07 4.54
N GLY A 208 -39.13 -75.73 3.96
CA GLY A 208 -37.83 -75.92 4.56
C GLY A 208 -37.12 -74.59 4.59
N SER A 209 -37.20 -73.95 5.75
CA SER A 209 -36.31 -72.91 6.26
C SER A 209 -35.09 -72.65 5.37
N ILE A 210 -35.05 -71.50 4.68
CA ILE A 210 -33.78 -70.98 4.19
C ILE A 210 -32.98 -70.64 5.45
N VAL A 211 -32.15 -71.59 5.87
CA VAL A 211 -30.98 -71.31 6.68
C VAL A 211 -30.15 -70.38 5.81
N LEU A 212 -30.23 -69.07 6.08
CA LEU A 212 -29.17 -68.16 5.73
C LEU A 212 -27.95 -68.68 6.50
N VAL A 213 -27.20 -69.56 5.85
CA VAL A 213 -25.83 -69.81 6.25
C VAL A 213 -25.19 -68.45 6.07
N GLU A 214 -24.99 -67.75 7.19
CA GLU A 214 -24.03 -66.67 7.28
C GLU A 214 -22.67 -67.27 6.91
N ASN A 215 -22.42 -67.41 5.61
CA ASN A 215 -21.07 -67.28 5.12
C ASN A 215 -20.72 -65.83 5.42
N LYS A 216 -20.13 -65.62 6.59
CA LYS A 216 -19.27 -64.49 6.93
C LYS A 216 -18.16 -64.43 5.89
N LYS A 217 -18.50 -64.05 4.67
CA LYS A 217 -17.56 -63.67 3.65
C LYS A 217 -17.26 -62.22 3.95
N LYS A 218 -16.29 -62.07 4.85
CA LYS A 218 -15.48 -60.88 5.13
C LYS A 218 -15.89 -59.72 4.22
N ILE A 219 -16.85 -58.92 4.71
CA ILE A 219 -17.15 -57.62 4.13
C ILE A 219 -15.87 -56.83 4.37
N THR A 220 -15.01 -56.84 3.35
CA THR A 220 -13.87 -55.95 3.31
C THR A 220 -14.51 -54.64 2.92
N THR A 221 -14.87 -53.86 3.93
CA THR A 221 -15.10 -52.43 3.80
C THR A 221 -14.01 -51.92 2.87
N ILE A 222 -14.37 -51.53 1.65
CA ILE A 222 -13.43 -50.78 0.82
C ILE A 222 -13.54 -49.37 1.37
N GLU A 223 -12.92 -49.17 2.53
CA GLU A 223 -12.49 -47.86 3.01
C GLU A 223 -11.80 -47.20 1.81
N GLU A 224 -12.27 -46.03 1.39
CA GLU A 224 -11.41 -45.18 0.56
C GLU A 224 -10.09 -45.10 1.31
N ARG A 225 -9.06 -45.71 0.72
CA ARG A 225 -7.82 -46.00 1.43
C ARG A 225 -7.38 -44.69 2.08
N PRO A 226 -7.13 -44.63 3.41
CA PRO A 226 -6.37 -43.52 3.94
C PRO A 226 -5.13 -43.43 3.06
N VAL A 227 -4.86 -42.26 2.47
CA VAL A 227 -3.67 -42.03 1.64
C VAL A 227 -2.53 -42.67 2.40
N GLU A 228 -1.94 -43.73 1.83
CA GLU A 228 -1.09 -44.64 2.60
C GLU A 228 0.05 -43.82 3.21
N TYR A 229 -0.06 -43.56 4.52
CA TYR A 229 0.90 -42.78 5.25
C TYR A 229 1.79 -43.73 6.04
N LYS A 230 3.08 -43.42 6.11
CA LYS A 230 4.06 -44.22 6.84
C LYS A 230 3.96 -43.98 8.34
N PHE A 231 3.70 -42.74 8.73
CA PHE A 231 3.50 -42.35 10.13
C PHE A 231 2.83 -40.97 10.20
N ILE A 232 2.36 -40.63 11.40
CA ILE A 232 1.74 -39.34 11.71
C ILE A 232 2.69 -38.59 12.64
N LEU A 233 2.91 -37.32 12.36
CA LEU A 233 3.50 -36.38 13.30
C LEU A 233 2.35 -35.61 13.96
N GLU A 234 2.29 -35.72 15.28
CA GLU A 234 1.38 -34.93 16.12
C GLU A 234 2.13 -33.69 16.62
N GLU A 235 1.39 -32.66 17.02
CA GLU A 235 1.93 -31.45 17.63
C GLU A 235 2.96 -30.70 16.77
N VAL A 236 2.81 -30.73 15.45
CA VAL A 236 3.71 -30.04 14.53
C VAL A 236 3.51 -28.52 14.64
N GLU A 237 4.62 -27.77 14.70
CA GLU A 237 4.65 -26.32 14.57
C GLU A 237 4.92 -25.95 13.10
N LEU A 238 4.01 -25.17 12.52
CA LEU A 238 4.16 -24.62 11.19
C LEU A 238 4.62 -23.17 11.28
N THR A 239 5.58 -22.83 10.44
CA THR A 239 5.98 -21.45 10.13
C THR A 239 5.86 -21.22 8.63
N ALA A 240 6.10 -20.00 8.17
CA ALA A 240 6.18 -19.70 6.75
C ALA A 240 7.51 -19.01 6.40
N PHE A 241 7.97 -19.27 5.19
CA PHE A 241 9.13 -18.62 4.61
C PHE A 241 8.83 -18.18 3.18
N THR A 242 9.53 -17.14 2.73
CA THR A 242 9.52 -16.72 1.32
C THR A 242 10.89 -16.93 0.69
N ALA A 243 11.02 -16.67 -0.62
CA ALA A 243 12.31 -16.70 -1.29
C ALA A 243 13.19 -15.48 -0.97
N GLY A 244 12.61 -14.45 -0.35
CA GLY A 244 13.20 -13.15 -0.09
C GLY A 244 14.34 -13.14 0.93
N VAL A 245 14.92 -11.96 1.09
CA VAL A 245 16.09 -11.70 1.94
C VAL A 245 15.78 -11.96 3.42
N GLU A 246 14.56 -11.69 3.85
CA GLU A 246 14.12 -11.86 5.24
C GLU A 246 14.09 -13.33 5.69
N SER A 247 13.89 -14.25 4.75
CA SER A 247 13.87 -15.69 5.00
C SER A 247 15.19 -16.37 4.61
N THR A 248 15.76 -16.02 3.45
CA THR A 248 16.90 -16.75 2.86
C THR A 248 18.19 -15.95 2.77
N GLY A 249 18.14 -14.64 3.02
CA GLY A 249 19.26 -13.72 2.82
C GLY A 249 19.58 -13.41 1.35
N LYS A 250 18.72 -13.81 0.41
CA LYS A 250 18.95 -13.69 -1.04
C LYS A 250 17.92 -12.75 -1.68
N ASP A 251 18.39 -11.83 -2.51
CA ASP A 251 17.52 -11.02 -3.37
C ASP A 251 17.27 -11.70 -4.73
N ARG A 252 16.34 -11.16 -5.52
CA ARG A 252 15.93 -11.70 -6.83
C ARG A 252 17.05 -11.81 -7.86
N GLY A 253 18.14 -11.05 -7.71
CA GLY A 253 19.31 -11.12 -8.58
C GLY A 253 20.32 -12.20 -8.19
N HIS A 254 20.16 -12.81 -7.01
CA HIS A 254 21.07 -13.84 -6.53
C HIS A 254 20.89 -15.16 -7.32
N PRO A 255 21.97 -15.85 -7.75
CA PRO A 255 21.86 -17.08 -8.56
C PRO A 255 21.10 -18.24 -7.91
N GLN A 256 21.00 -18.22 -6.57
CA GLN A 256 20.27 -19.23 -5.78
C GLN A 256 18.95 -18.71 -5.20
N TYR A 257 18.43 -17.59 -5.71
CA TYR A 257 17.12 -17.08 -5.30
C TYR A 257 16.02 -18.09 -5.63
N GLY A 258 15.20 -18.43 -4.64
CA GLY A 258 14.13 -19.41 -4.79
C GLY A 258 14.58 -20.85 -5.06
N ILE A 259 15.88 -21.16 -4.93
CA ILE A 259 16.39 -22.53 -5.11
C ILE A 259 16.45 -23.22 -3.73
N THR A 260 15.71 -24.31 -3.61
CA THR A 260 15.62 -25.13 -2.38
C THR A 260 16.84 -26.05 -2.21
N ALA A 261 17.02 -26.62 -1.03
CA ALA A 261 18.06 -27.62 -0.75
C ALA A 261 18.03 -28.85 -1.69
N SER A 262 16.85 -29.23 -2.19
CA SER A 262 16.72 -30.30 -3.20
C SER A 262 17.19 -29.90 -4.60
N GLY A 263 17.42 -28.61 -4.84
CA GLY A 263 17.73 -28.05 -6.16
C GLY A 263 16.50 -27.65 -6.98
N ALA A 264 15.28 -27.97 -6.52
CA ALA A 264 14.05 -27.49 -7.14
C ALA A 264 13.82 -26.01 -6.85
N THR A 265 13.17 -25.29 -7.77
CA THR A 265 12.63 -23.97 -7.48
C THR A 265 11.42 -24.09 -6.56
N VAL A 266 11.34 -23.20 -5.58
CA VAL A 266 10.17 -23.03 -4.71
C VAL A 266 8.89 -22.83 -5.51
N GLU A 267 7.79 -23.41 -5.05
CA GLU A 267 6.47 -23.25 -5.65
C GLU A 267 5.40 -23.26 -4.55
N GLU A 268 4.56 -22.23 -4.54
CA GLU A 268 3.47 -22.11 -3.57
C GLU A 268 2.46 -23.25 -3.76
N GLY A 269 1.93 -23.76 -2.65
CA GLY A 269 1.07 -24.95 -2.66
C GLY A 269 1.81 -26.27 -2.82
N ARG A 270 3.14 -26.27 -3.07
CA ARG A 270 3.97 -27.48 -3.16
C ARG A 270 5.07 -27.51 -2.10
N THR A 271 5.93 -26.51 -2.07
CA THR A 271 7.22 -26.59 -1.37
C THR A 271 7.10 -26.40 0.15
N ILE A 272 7.77 -27.26 0.91
CA ILE A 272 8.00 -27.07 2.36
C ILE A 272 9.47 -27.32 2.71
N ALA A 273 9.94 -26.63 3.74
CA ALA A 273 11.19 -26.94 4.42
C ALA A 273 10.93 -27.85 5.62
N VAL A 274 11.77 -28.87 5.80
CA VAL A 274 11.62 -29.86 6.89
C VAL A 274 12.97 -30.19 7.54
N ASP A 275 12.93 -30.94 8.64
CA ASP A 275 14.09 -31.69 9.14
C ASP A 275 14.18 -33.05 8.41
N PRO A 276 15.23 -33.30 7.59
CA PRO A 276 15.37 -34.55 6.85
C PRO A 276 15.49 -35.82 7.72
N SER A 277 15.84 -35.66 9.01
CA SER A 277 15.88 -36.79 9.96
C SER A 277 14.48 -37.21 10.43
N VAL A 278 13.47 -36.34 10.25
CA VAL A 278 12.06 -36.59 10.60
C VAL A 278 11.24 -36.88 9.34
N ILE A 279 11.31 -36.02 8.32
CA ILE A 279 10.62 -36.19 7.03
C ILE A 279 11.68 -36.26 5.93
N PRO A 280 11.88 -37.42 5.27
CA PRO A 280 12.90 -37.52 4.23
C PRO A 280 12.65 -36.55 3.07
N MET A 281 13.74 -36.02 2.51
CA MET A 281 13.65 -35.13 1.34
C MET A 281 12.97 -35.82 0.16
N GLY A 282 12.18 -35.05 -0.58
CA GLY A 282 11.38 -35.49 -1.72
C GLY A 282 10.04 -36.12 -1.36
N TRP A 283 9.75 -36.35 -0.07
CA TRP A 283 8.51 -36.99 0.36
C TRP A 283 7.32 -36.03 0.34
N TRP A 284 6.17 -36.59 0.00
CA TRP A 284 4.88 -35.94 0.14
C TRP A 284 4.35 -36.11 1.55
N VAL A 285 3.68 -35.07 2.01
CA VAL A 285 2.93 -35.04 3.27
C VAL A 285 1.56 -34.43 3.02
N TYR A 286 0.59 -34.78 3.86
CA TYR A 286 -0.65 -34.03 4.00
C TYR A 286 -0.61 -33.31 5.35
N ILE A 287 -0.69 -31.99 5.32
CA ILE A 287 -0.69 -31.14 6.51
C ILE A 287 -2.13 -30.68 6.75
N GLU A 288 -2.66 -30.98 7.94
CA GLU A 288 -4.01 -30.58 8.32
C GLU A 288 -4.21 -29.06 8.22
N GLY A 289 -5.21 -28.64 7.46
CA GLY A 289 -5.48 -27.22 7.22
C GLY A 289 -4.55 -26.52 6.23
N VAL A 290 -3.65 -27.24 5.56
CA VAL A 290 -2.73 -26.68 4.55
C VAL A 290 -2.78 -27.49 3.24
N GLY A 291 -2.98 -28.81 3.34
CA GLY A 291 -3.09 -29.73 2.21
C GLY A 291 -1.78 -30.43 1.88
N TYR A 292 -1.68 -30.96 0.66
CA TYR A 292 -0.50 -31.71 0.22
C TYR A 292 0.70 -30.81 -0.02
N ARG A 293 1.85 -31.22 0.51
CA ARG A 293 3.13 -30.54 0.32
C ARG A 293 4.24 -31.55 0.08
N LYS A 294 5.37 -31.08 -0.44
CA LYS A 294 6.53 -31.88 -0.76
C LYS A 294 7.76 -31.30 -0.04
N ALA A 295 8.45 -32.16 0.71
CA ALA A 295 9.69 -31.86 1.39
C ALA A 295 10.80 -31.59 0.38
N GLU A 296 11.11 -30.31 0.14
CA GLU A 296 12.04 -29.91 -0.91
C GLU A 296 13.12 -28.97 -0.41
N ASP A 297 12.94 -28.38 0.76
CA ASP A 297 13.91 -27.49 1.36
C ASP A 297 14.30 -27.87 2.80
N THR A 298 15.32 -27.20 3.31
CA THR A 298 15.77 -27.30 4.70
C THR A 298 16.11 -25.93 5.24
N GLY A 299 15.81 -25.69 6.53
CA GLY A 299 16.18 -24.46 7.23
C GLY A 299 17.08 -24.73 8.44
N SER A 300 17.84 -23.71 8.86
CA SER A 300 18.63 -23.78 10.09
C SER A 300 17.75 -23.87 11.35
N ALA A 301 16.61 -23.17 11.36
CA ALA A 301 15.62 -23.18 12.44
C ALA A 301 14.56 -24.30 12.32
N VAL A 302 14.49 -24.96 11.17
CA VAL A 302 13.52 -26.04 10.89
C VAL A 302 14.13 -27.36 11.36
N LYS A 303 13.84 -27.72 12.62
CA LYS A 303 14.38 -28.90 13.32
C LYS A 303 13.27 -29.65 14.05
N GLY A 304 13.32 -30.99 14.05
CA GLY A 304 12.31 -31.82 14.69
C GLY A 304 10.94 -31.68 14.03
N ASN A 305 9.90 -31.46 14.85
CA ASN A 305 8.50 -31.33 14.41
C ASN A 305 8.15 -29.89 13.96
N ILE A 306 9.09 -29.19 13.33
CA ILE A 306 8.86 -27.88 12.73
C ILE A 306 8.85 -28.04 11.21
N ILE A 307 7.86 -27.46 10.55
CA ILE A 307 7.76 -27.42 9.09
C ILE A 307 7.57 -25.97 8.65
N ASP A 308 8.38 -25.52 7.69
CA ASP A 308 8.26 -24.19 7.11
C ASP A 308 7.53 -24.29 5.77
N VAL A 309 6.42 -23.56 5.63
CA VAL A 309 5.59 -23.58 4.42
C VAL A 309 6.03 -22.45 3.50
N PHE A 310 6.35 -22.77 2.26
CA PHE A 310 6.67 -21.74 1.28
C PHE A 310 5.42 -20.95 0.91
N ILE A 311 5.51 -19.63 1.04
CA ILE A 311 4.51 -18.66 0.61
C ILE A 311 5.23 -17.59 -0.20
N GLU A 312 4.75 -17.26 -1.39
CA GLU A 312 5.47 -16.37 -2.31
C GLU A 312 5.46 -14.91 -1.81
N ASP A 313 4.34 -14.48 -1.25
CA ASP A 313 4.12 -13.12 -0.75
C ASP A 313 4.48 -12.98 0.73
N LEU A 314 5.27 -11.95 1.06
CA LEU A 314 5.79 -11.72 2.41
C LEU A 314 4.69 -11.36 3.40
N ASP A 315 3.72 -10.54 2.99
CA ASP A 315 2.62 -10.15 3.88
C ASP A 315 1.76 -11.38 4.21
N SER A 316 1.53 -12.25 3.22
CA SER A 316 0.86 -13.53 3.39
C SER A 316 1.62 -14.48 4.31
N ALA A 317 2.95 -14.51 4.23
CA ALA A 317 3.80 -15.29 5.14
C ALA A 317 3.75 -14.76 6.59
N ILE A 318 3.76 -13.44 6.77
CA ILE A 318 3.61 -12.80 8.08
C ILE A 318 2.23 -13.12 8.67
N LEU A 319 1.17 -13.05 7.86
CA LEU A 319 -0.20 -13.36 8.27
C LEU A 319 -0.41 -14.85 8.58
N PHE A 320 0.22 -15.74 7.83
CA PHE A 320 0.21 -17.18 8.13
C PHE A 320 0.68 -17.44 9.57
N GLY A 321 1.69 -16.68 10.00
CA GLY A 321 2.18 -16.68 11.37
C GLY A 321 2.70 -18.04 11.80
N ARG A 322 2.81 -18.24 13.12
CA ARG A 322 3.14 -19.56 13.67
C ARG A 322 1.88 -20.30 14.04
N GLN A 323 1.71 -21.51 13.51
CA GLN A 323 0.59 -22.39 13.84
C GLN A 323 1.10 -23.58 14.62
N LYS A 324 0.42 -23.94 15.71
CA LYS A 324 0.82 -25.04 16.58
C LYS A 324 -0.20 -26.17 16.53
N ASN A 325 0.19 -27.32 17.06
CA ASN A 325 -0.69 -28.47 17.27
C ASN A 325 -1.30 -29.03 15.97
N LYS A 326 -0.53 -29.06 14.89
CA LYS A 326 -0.98 -29.60 13.61
C LYS A 326 -0.67 -31.09 13.49
N LYS A 327 -1.59 -31.84 12.88
CA LYS A 327 -1.33 -33.21 12.44
C LYS A 327 -0.75 -33.23 11.03
N VAL A 328 0.31 -33.99 10.85
CA VAL A 328 0.95 -34.18 9.54
C VAL A 328 1.05 -35.66 9.23
N TYR A 329 0.44 -36.06 8.13
CA TYR A 329 0.45 -37.43 7.64
C TYR A 329 1.60 -37.54 6.64
N VAL A 330 2.62 -38.31 6.99
CA VAL A 330 3.82 -38.47 6.16
C VAL A 330 3.60 -39.63 5.20
N ILE A 331 3.60 -39.34 3.90
CA ILE A 331 3.06 -40.26 2.89
C ILE A 331 4.15 -41.13 2.26
N GLY A 332 5.11 -40.50 1.59
CA GLY A 332 6.10 -41.22 0.80
C GLY A 332 6.64 -40.44 -0.39
N PRO A 333 7.55 -41.02 -1.18
CA PRO A 333 8.21 -40.34 -2.29
C PRO A 333 7.27 -40.05 -3.48
N ASN A 334 6.13 -40.73 -3.55
CA ASN A 334 5.19 -40.60 -4.65
C ASN A 334 4.04 -39.66 -4.29
N LYS A 335 3.69 -38.76 -5.21
CA LYS A 335 2.50 -37.92 -5.05
C LYS A 335 1.26 -38.83 -4.97
N PRO A 336 0.38 -38.66 -3.96
CA PRO A 336 -0.92 -39.31 -3.92
C PRO A 336 -1.67 -39.06 -5.23
N LYS A 337 -2.31 -40.12 -5.76
CA LYS A 337 -3.10 -40.05 -6.98
C LYS A 337 -4.47 -39.46 -6.71
#